data_AF-A0A8B9RR27-F1
#
_entry.id   AF-A0A8B9RR27-F1
#
_cell.length_a   1.000
_cell.length_b   1.000
_cell.length_c   1.000
_cell.angle_alpha   90.00
_cell.angle_beta   90.00
_cell.angle_gamma   90.00
#
_symmetry.space_group_name_H-M   'P 1'
#
loop_
_entity.id
_entity.type
_entity.pdbx_description
1 polymer ?
#
loop_
_entity_poly.entity_id
_entity_poly.type
_entity_poly.pdbx_seq_one_letter_code
_entity_poly.pdbx_strand_id
1 'polypeptide(L)'
;MLFFNSSMLKNKSISGFRYLWPLHFIEACRPAATRSLPLLAFSLFGVWIMLSFDIFFPVKCILFLSPALFRHALQLNAMGTQRLLELARQMQNLEAFIHISTAYANCVRKCIDEVIYPPPAEPKKLFDLVEWLDESIIQDITPKLLGDWPNTYTYTKALSEYLIQQEKGNLNIAIIRPSIVGASWHEPFPGWIDSFNGTSGIFVAAGKGILRTVIANNEAVADMIPVDVAINLTLAAGWYTAVHRPKNMLVYNCTTGGINPFFWGEMEQYVISTFKRNPLEQAFRTPNAHLTSNYLINQYWITVSHKAPAILYDLYMRLTGRKPRMMKIINRLHKSMMLLQYFSTQSWDWSSDNMNMLMSHLNTEDKKLYNFDVRQLHWSEYIESYCLGAKKYLLNEDMAGIPAAKQHLRKLRNIRYAFNTTLLVIIWRIFIARSQMARNIWYFVVSLCYKFLSYFRASSTLRH
;
A
#
# COMPACT_ATOMS: atom_id res chain seq x y z
N MET A 1 -1.43 -17.88 -5.36
CA MET A 1 -0.53 -18.96 -5.79
C MET A 1 -0.67 -19.13 -7.29
N LEU A 2 0.36 -19.65 -7.96
CA LEU A 2 0.34 -19.98 -9.38
C LEU A 2 0.67 -21.47 -9.59
N PHE A 3 0.04 -22.12 -10.57
CA PHE A 3 0.31 -23.50 -10.97
C PHE A 3 0.78 -23.54 -12.44
N PHE A 4 1.85 -24.30 -12.75
CA PHE A 4 2.46 -24.41 -14.07
C PHE A 4 2.40 -25.85 -14.60
N ASN A 5 2.20 -26.05 -15.92
CA ASN A 5 2.08 -27.38 -16.56
C ASN A 5 2.98 -27.50 -17.82
N SER A 6 3.34 -28.74 -18.15
CA SER A 6 4.12 -29.21 -19.30
C SER A 6 3.66 -28.66 -20.65
N SER A 7 2.36 -28.45 -20.87
CA SER A 7 1.82 -27.87 -22.12
C SER A 7 2.26 -26.41 -22.36
N MET A 8 2.51 -25.65 -21.28
CA MET A 8 3.01 -24.27 -21.35
C MET A 8 4.53 -24.18 -21.56
N LEU A 9 5.24 -25.30 -21.40
CA LEU A 9 6.70 -25.38 -21.44
C LEU A 9 7.22 -26.08 -22.69
N LYS A 10 6.38 -26.24 -23.74
CA LYS A 10 6.72 -27.02 -24.95
C LYS A 10 8.04 -26.62 -25.64
N ASN A 11 8.59 -25.43 -25.37
CA ASN A 11 9.90 -24.97 -25.87
C ASN A 11 10.93 -24.60 -24.78
N LYS A 12 10.72 -24.97 -23.51
CA LYS A 12 11.57 -24.57 -22.36
C LYS A 12 11.88 -23.07 -22.24
N SER A 13 11.16 -22.20 -22.94
CA SER A 13 11.29 -20.73 -22.89
C SER A 13 10.02 -20.10 -22.33
N ILE A 14 10.14 -18.93 -21.68
CA ILE A 14 8.98 -18.26 -21.07
C ILE A 14 8.07 -17.63 -22.13
N SER A 15 8.61 -17.29 -23.31
CA SER A 15 7.89 -16.67 -24.43
C SER A 15 6.56 -17.35 -24.83
N GLY A 16 6.35 -18.64 -24.53
CA GLY A 16 5.08 -19.34 -24.75
C GLY A 16 3.92 -18.98 -23.80
N PHE A 17 4.20 -18.40 -22.62
CA PHE A 17 3.18 -18.12 -21.59
C PHE A 17 2.17 -17.05 -22.00
N ARG A 18 2.60 -16.02 -22.74
CA ARG A 18 1.75 -14.86 -23.06
C ARG A 18 0.67 -15.17 -24.10
N TYR A 19 0.89 -16.18 -24.96
CA TYR A 19 -0.05 -16.58 -26.01
C TYR A 19 -1.23 -17.42 -25.50
N LEU A 20 -1.10 -18.09 -24.34
CA LEU A 20 -2.16 -18.90 -23.73
C LEU A 20 -3.03 -18.11 -22.71
N TRP A 21 -2.58 -16.90 -22.33
CA TRP A 21 -3.21 -16.05 -21.31
C TRP A 21 -4.62 -15.51 -21.66
N PRO A 22 -4.98 -15.18 -22.93
CA PRO A 22 -6.28 -14.56 -23.20
C PRO A 22 -7.46 -15.52 -23.41
N LEU A 23 -7.23 -16.76 -23.85
CA LEU A 23 -8.31 -17.59 -24.42
C LEU A 23 -9.13 -18.39 -23.39
N HIS A 24 -8.63 -18.61 -22.17
CA HIS A 24 -9.28 -19.50 -21.19
C HIS A 24 -9.64 -18.85 -19.84
N PHE A 25 -9.29 -17.58 -19.60
CA PHE A 25 -9.36 -16.99 -18.25
C PHE A 25 -10.70 -16.30 -17.90
N ILE A 26 -11.47 -15.84 -18.91
CA ILE A 26 -12.66 -15.00 -18.65
C ILE A 26 -13.89 -15.81 -18.20
N GLU A 27 -13.98 -17.11 -18.52
CA GLU A 27 -15.14 -17.93 -18.14
C GLU A 27 -14.99 -18.66 -16.80
N ALA A 28 -13.76 -18.97 -16.34
CA ALA A 28 -13.54 -19.74 -15.12
C ALA A 28 -13.67 -18.95 -13.81
N CYS A 29 -13.67 -17.61 -13.87
CA CYS A 29 -13.66 -16.72 -12.70
C CYS A 29 -14.99 -16.01 -12.41
N ARG A 30 -16.15 -16.64 -12.65
CA ARG A 30 -17.44 -16.18 -12.08
C ARG A 30 -17.61 -16.75 -10.67
N PRO A 31 -17.42 -15.98 -9.59
CA PRO A 31 -17.82 -16.44 -8.26
C PRO A 31 -19.34 -16.54 -8.19
N ALA A 32 -19.86 -17.68 -7.74
CA ALA A 32 -21.21 -17.74 -7.18
C ALA A 32 -21.21 -16.85 -5.93
N ALA A 33 -21.89 -15.71 -6.00
CA ALA A 33 -22.05 -14.80 -4.89
C ALA A 33 -23.05 -15.39 -3.90
N THR A 34 -22.58 -16.11 -2.89
CA THR A 34 -23.39 -16.41 -1.70
C THR A 34 -22.53 -16.35 -0.44
N ARG A 35 -22.93 -15.45 0.46
CA ARG A 35 -22.42 -15.32 1.82
C ARG A 35 -22.71 -16.63 2.58
N SER A 36 -21.83 -16.95 3.52
CA SER A 36 -21.89 -18.06 4.50
C SER A 36 -21.87 -19.49 3.91
N LEU A 37 -20.69 -20.11 3.85
CA LEU A 37 -20.45 -21.56 4.01
C LEU A 37 -18.95 -21.82 4.31
N PRO A 38 -18.57 -22.80 5.16
CA PRO A 38 -17.18 -23.01 5.62
C PRO A 38 -16.33 -23.96 4.74
N LEU A 39 -16.83 -24.37 3.58
CA LEU A 39 -16.03 -25.07 2.56
C LEU A 39 -15.37 -24.05 1.63
N LEU A 40 -14.22 -24.40 1.04
CA LEU A 40 -13.84 -23.84 -0.26
C LEU A 40 -14.99 -24.19 -1.21
N ALA A 41 -16.01 -23.33 -1.31
CA ALA A 41 -17.24 -23.60 -2.04
C ALA A 41 -16.99 -23.48 -3.55
N PHE A 42 -16.14 -24.36 -4.07
CA PHE A 42 -16.21 -24.80 -5.45
C PHE A 42 -17.31 -25.86 -5.49
N SER A 43 -18.18 -25.79 -6.50
CA SER A 43 -19.09 -26.92 -6.78
C SER A 43 -18.26 -28.19 -7.03
N LEU A 44 -18.84 -29.38 -6.90
CA LEU A 44 -18.18 -30.63 -7.34
C LEU A 44 -17.70 -30.52 -8.80
N PHE A 45 -18.42 -29.73 -9.61
CA PHE A 45 -18.01 -29.34 -10.96
C PHE A 45 -16.80 -28.39 -10.98
N GLY A 46 -16.68 -27.44 -10.05
CA GLY A 46 -15.50 -26.59 -9.89
C GLY A 46 -14.26 -27.37 -9.44
N VAL A 47 -14.41 -28.34 -8.52
CA VAL A 47 -13.31 -29.25 -8.12
C VAL A 47 -12.95 -30.18 -9.27
N TRP A 48 -13.94 -30.69 -10.01
CA TRP A 48 -13.69 -31.49 -11.21
C TRP A 48 -12.99 -30.67 -12.31
N ILE A 49 -13.40 -29.42 -12.55
CA ILE A 49 -12.68 -28.46 -13.41
C ILE A 49 -11.25 -28.25 -12.91
N MET A 50 -11.01 -28.08 -11.61
CA MET A 50 -9.66 -27.92 -11.07
C MET A 50 -8.78 -29.18 -11.22
N LEU A 51 -9.40 -30.36 -11.26
CA LEU A 51 -8.73 -31.65 -11.51
C LEU A 51 -8.60 -31.97 -13.02
N SER A 52 -9.42 -31.35 -13.87
CA SER A 52 -9.52 -31.60 -15.32
C SER A 52 -8.91 -30.51 -16.19
N PHE A 53 -8.75 -29.29 -15.66
CA PHE A 53 -8.07 -28.16 -16.30
C PHE A 53 -6.65 -27.98 -15.75
N ASP A 54 -5.75 -27.76 -16.69
CA ASP A 54 -4.31 -27.80 -16.56
C ASP A 54 -3.66 -26.62 -15.80
N ILE A 55 -4.46 -25.63 -15.34
CA ILE A 55 -3.99 -24.38 -14.74
C ILE A 55 -5.00 -23.86 -13.73
N PHE A 56 -4.56 -23.58 -12.50
CA PHE A 56 -5.35 -22.81 -11.54
C PHE A 56 -4.52 -21.66 -10.94
N PHE A 57 -5.18 -20.56 -10.58
CA PHE A 57 -4.56 -19.40 -9.94
C PHE A 57 -5.46 -18.92 -8.81
N PRO A 58 -5.32 -19.42 -7.57
CA PRO A 58 -5.94 -18.76 -6.44
C PRO A 58 -5.10 -17.53 -6.09
N VAL A 59 -5.36 -16.41 -6.75
CA VAL A 59 -4.95 -15.07 -6.27
C VAL A 59 -6.10 -14.46 -5.49
N LYS A 60 -6.59 -15.19 -4.49
CA LYS A 60 -7.34 -14.59 -3.39
C LYS A 60 -6.50 -14.67 -2.13
N CYS A 61 -5.37 -13.97 -2.15
CA CYS A 61 -4.80 -13.49 -0.90
C CYS A 61 -5.51 -12.16 -0.63
N ILE A 62 -6.58 -12.21 0.17
CA ILE A 62 -7.24 -10.99 0.57
C ILE A 62 -6.26 -10.25 1.48
N LEU A 63 -5.70 -9.15 0.97
CA LEU A 63 -4.88 -8.22 1.73
C LEU A 63 -5.80 -7.47 2.70
N PHE A 64 -6.27 -8.16 3.74
CA PHE A 64 -6.92 -7.54 4.87
C PHE A 64 -5.80 -6.86 5.68
N LEU A 65 -5.48 -5.62 5.30
CA LEU A 65 -4.85 -4.69 6.24
C LEU A 65 -5.83 -4.36 7.37
N SER A 66 -7.14 -4.54 7.21
CA SER A 66 -8.06 -4.48 8.35
C SER A 66 -7.75 -5.65 9.31
N PRO A 67 -7.87 -5.47 10.64
CA PRO A 67 -7.60 -6.51 11.62
C PRO A 67 -8.58 -7.67 11.41
N ALA A 68 -8.22 -8.57 10.50
CA ALA A 68 -8.84 -9.87 10.42
C ALA A 68 -8.54 -10.54 11.74
N LEU A 69 -9.60 -11.00 12.38
CA LEU A 69 -9.52 -11.85 13.56
C LEU A 69 -8.49 -12.95 13.30
N PHE A 70 -7.68 -13.27 14.30
CA PHE A 70 -6.56 -14.20 14.14
C PHE A 70 -7.01 -15.53 13.52
N ARG A 71 -8.15 -16.08 13.96
CA ARG A 71 -8.78 -17.25 13.36
C ARG A 71 -8.97 -17.10 11.85
N HIS A 72 -9.54 -15.98 11.41
CA HIS A 72 -9.81 -15.73 10.00
C HIS A 72 -8.52 -15.62 9.18
N ALA A 73 -7.51 -14.91 9.70
CA ALA A 73 -6.21 -14.80 9.04
C ALA A 73 -5.52 -16.17 8.91
N LEU A 74 -5.57 -16.99 9.97
CA LEU A 74 -4.98 -18.33 9.98
C LEU A 74 -5.71 -19.28 9.02
N GLN A 75 -7.04 -19.25 8.99
CA GLN A 75 -7.87 -20.02 8.06
C GLN A 75 -7.55 -19.68 6.60
N LEU A 76 -7.47 -18.38 6.27
CA LEU A 76 -7.22 -17.96 4.89
C LEU A 76 -5.79 -18.22 4.43
N ASN A 77 -4.81 -17.85 5.24
CA ASN A 77 -3.41 -17.84 4.81
C ASN A 77 -2.73 -19.19 5.04
N ALA A 78 -2.91 -19.82 6.20
CA ALA A 78 -2.18 -21.03 6.57
C ALA A 78 -2.99 -22.29 6.25
N MET A 79 -4.20 -22.45 6.79
CA MET A 79 -5.04 -23.64 6.51
C MET A 79 -5.45 -23.70 5.03
N GLY A 80 -5.77 -22.55 4.43
CA GLY A 80 -6.02 -22.45 2.98
C GLY A 80 -4.81 -22.89 2.16
N THR A 81 -3.58 -22.63 2.64
CA THR A 81 -2.36 -23.12 2.01
C THR A 81 -2.21 -24.64 2.14
N GLN A 82 -2.50 -25.20 3.32
CA GLN A 82 -2.48 -26.65 3.54
C GLN A 82 -3.38 -27.39 2.54
N ARG A 83 -4.63 -26.92 2.41
CA ARG A 83 -5.62 -27.50 1.49
C ARG A 83 -5.19 -27.40 0.03
N LEU A 84 -4.53 -26.30 -0.34
CA LEU A 84 -4.00 -26.14 -1.70
C LEU A 84 -2.80 -27.07 -1.97
N LEU A 85 -1.97 -27.36 -0.96
CA LEU A 85 -0.92 -28.38 -1.08
C LEU A 85 -1.51 -29.78 -1.24
N GLU A 86 -2.54 -30.12 -0.48
CA GLU A 86 -3.25 -31.40 -0.60
C GLU A 86 -3.84 -31.59 -2.00
N LEU A 87 -4.51 -30.55 -2.53
CA LEU A 87 -5.01 -30.55 -3.89
C LEU A 87 -3.87 -30.67 -4.92
N ALA A 88 -2.78 -29.92 -4.74
CA ALA A 88 -1.62 -29.95 -5.63
C ALA A 88 -1.01 -31.35 -5.74
N ARG A 89 -1.01 -32.14 -4.65
CA ARG A 89 -0.51 -33.53 -4.68
C ARG A 89 -1.37 -34.46 -5.54
N GLN A 90 -2.64 -34.13 -5.75
CA GLN A 90 -3.55 -34.91 -6.59
C GLN A 90 -3.43 -34.53 -8.08
N MET A 91 -2.75 -33.43 -8.41
CA MET A 91 -2.56 -32.97 -9.78
C MET A 91 -1.37 -33.70 -10.45
N GLN A 92 -1.66 -34.63 -11.36
CA GLN A 92 -0.64 -35.48 -11.99
C GLN A 92 0.31 -34.73 -12.94
N ASN A 93 -0.16 -33.63 -13.55
CA ASN A 93 0.60 -32.85 -14.53
C ASN A 93 1.18 -31.54 -13.95
N LEU A 94 1.24 -31.42 -12.62
CA LEU A 94 1.73 -30.21 -11.99
C LEU A 94 3.25 -30.12 -12.04
N GLU A 95 3.77 -29.12 -12.76
CA GLU A 95 5.21 -28.91 -12.93
C GLU A 95 5.82 -28.01 -11.86
N ALA A 96 5.09 -26.96 -11.44
CA ALA A 96 5.52 -26.08 -10.36
C ALA A 96 4.33 -25.43 -9.63
N PHE A 97 4.52 -25.21 -8.34
CA PHE A 97 3.61 -24.51 -7.44
C PHE A 97 4.29 -23.26 -6.89
N ILE A 98 3.73 -22.08 -7.14
CA ILE A 98 4.32 -20.82 -6.69
C ILE A 98 3.46 -20.21 -5.58
N HIS A 99 4.04 -20.10 -4.39
CA HIS A 99 3.40 -19.47 -3.25
C HIS A 99 3.72 -17.98 -3.20
N ILE A 100 2.68 -17.15 -3.05
CA ILE A 100 2.84 -15.71 -2.84
C ILE A 100 2.73 -15.43 -1.35
N SER A 101 3.85 -15.08 -0.75
CA SER A 101 3.96 -14.61 0.63
C SER A 101 4.04 -13.08 0.65
N THR A 102 4.85 -12.51 1.53
CA THR A 102 5.18 -11.09 1.61
C THR A 102 6.59 -10.93 2.17
N ALA A 103 7.32 -9.92 1.74
CA ALA A 103 8.63 -9.56 2.31
C ALA A 103 8.52 -9.42 3.84
N TYR A 104 7.41 -8.87 4.30
CA TYR A 104 7.16 -8.62 5.72
C TYR A 104 6.78 -9.87 6.54
N ALA A 105 6.78 -11.07 5.97
CA ALA A 105 6.45 -12.29 6.71
C ALA A 105 7.38 -12.45 7.91
N ASN A 106 8.65 -12.09 7.76
CA ASN A 106 9.67 -12.15 8.82
C ASN A 106 10.15 -10.76 9.27
N CYS A 107 9.27 -9.74 9.20
CA CYS A 107 9.60 -8.34 9.52
C CYS A 107 10.07 -8.08 10.96
N VAL A 108 9.94 -9.06 11.86
CA VAL A 108 10.53 -9.04 13.21
C VAL A 108 12.07 -9.07 13.18
N ARG A 109 12.67 -9.48 12.06
CA ARG A 109 14.12 -9.47 11.81
C ARG A 109 14.50 -8.21 11.03
N LYS A 110 15.74 -7.74 11.19
CA LYS A 110 16.30 -6.63 10.41
C LYS A 110 16.86 -7.09 9.07
N CYS A 111 17.71 -8.12 9.10
CA CYS A 111 18.21 -8.79 7.90
C CYS A 111 17.32 -9.98 7.59
N ILE A 112 16.79 -10.03 6.36
CA ILE A 112 15.86 -11.06 5.92
C ILE A 112 16.41 -11.68 4.64
N ASP A 113 16.92 -12.88 4.80
CA ASP A 113 17.48 -13.68 3.73
C ASP A 113 16.39 -14.47 2.98
N GLU A 114 16.75 -14.98 1.81
CA GLU A 114 15.95 -15.84 0.96
C GLU A 114 15.88 -17.29 1.47
N VAL A 115 15.61 -17.43 2.78
CA VAL A 115 15.41 -18.70 3.49
C VAL A 115 14.09 -18.70 4.23
N ILE A 116 13.62 -19.88 4.63
CA ILE A 116 12.41 -20.03 5.44
C ILE A 116 12.82 -20.04 6.90
N TYR A 117 12.18 -19.18 7.68
CA TYR A 117 12.46 -19.07 9.11
C TYR A 117 11.43 -19.89 9.89
N PRO A 118 11.85 -20.64 10.93
CA PRO A 118 10.91 -21.32 11.82
C PRO A 118 10.12 -20.28 12.64
N PRO A 119 8.78 -20.37 12.65
CA PRO A 119 7.95 -19.53 13.51
C PRO A 119 8.04 -20.00 14.97
N PRO A 120 7.69 -19.14 15.94
CA PRO A 120 7.75 -19.47 17.37
C PRO A 120 6.78 -20.59 17.78
N ALA A 121 5.70 -20.78 17.03
CA ALA A 121 4.71 -21.83 17.26
C ALA A 121 4.50 -22.64 15.99
N GLU A 122 4.33 -23.95 16.17
CA GLU A 122 4.06 -24.87 15.07
C GLU A 122 2.64 -24.63 14.51
N PRO A 123 2.48 -24.50 13.17
CA PRO A 123 1.19 -24.18 12.55
C PRO A 123 0.04 -25.12 12.96
N LYS A 124 0.29 -26.43 13.07
CA LYS A 124 -0.75 -27.42 13.41
C LYS A 124 -1.34 -27.21 14.80
N LYS A 125 -0.51 -26.90 15.80
CA LYS A 125 -0.97 -26.58 17.16
C LYS A 125 -1.86 -25.35 17.18
N LEU A 126 -1.59 -24.37 16.32
CA LEU A 126 -2.43 -23.18 16.18
C LEU A 126 -3.74 -23.51 15.49
N PHE A 127 -3.78 -24.46 14.56
CA PHE A 127 -5.02 -24.94 13.93
C PHE A 127 -5.94 -25.58 14.97
N ASP A 128 -5.40 -26.51 15.76
CA ASP A 128 -6.16 -27.15 16.85
C ASP A 128 -6.68 -26.07 17.81
N LEU A 129 -5.82 -25.16 18.25
CA LEU A 129 -6.19 -24.09 19.17
C LEU A 129 -7.36 -23.23 18.65
N VAL A 130 -7.33 -22.82 17.39
CA VAL A 130 -8.42 -21.99 16.84
C VAL A 130 -9.69 -22.79 16.55
N GLU A 131 -9.62 -24.11 16.41
CA GLU A 131 -10.80 -24.96 16.25
C GLU A 131 -11.54 -25.14 17.58
N TRP A 132 -10.81 -25.31 18.69
CA TRP A 132 -11.38 -25.60 20.00
C TRP A 132 -11.82 -24.36 20.81
N LEU A 133 -11.14 -23.23 20.64
CA LEU A 133 -11.42 -22.03 21.46
C LEU A 133 -12.53 -21.16 20.86
N ASP A 134 -13.23 -20.42 21.71
CA ASP A 134 -14.18 -19.38 21.30
C ASP A 134 -13.48 -18.14 20.76
N GLU A 135 -14.18 -17.37 19.92
CA GLU A 135 -13.63 -16.18 19.27
C GLU A 135 -13.20 -15.09 20.27
N SER A 136 -13.89 -14.93 21.40
CA SER A 136 -13.49 -14.00 22.47
C SER A 136 -12.15 -14.38 23.09
N ILE A 137 -11.97 -15.67 23.42
CA ILE A 137 -10.73 -16.19 24.00
C ILE A 137 -9.57 -16.01 23.00
N ILE A 138 -9.81 -16.32 21.72
CA ILE A 138 -8.81 -16.12 20.66
C ILE A 138 -8.39 -14.65 20.59
N GLN A 139 -9.32 -13.70 20.64
CA GLN A 139 -8.99 -12.28 20.65
C GLN A 139 -8.12 -11.90 21.86
N ASP A 140 -8.46 -12.41 23.05
CA ASP A 140 -7.72 -12.10 24.29
C ASP A 140 -6.28 -12.65 24.27
N ILE A 141 -6.06 -13.82 23.68
CA ILE A 141 -4.72 -14.44 23.59
C ILE A 141 -3.94 -14.01 22.34
N THR A 142 -4.59 -13.45 21.31
CA THR A 142 -3.96 -13.06 20.04
C THR A 142 -2.69 -12.20 20.24
N PRO A 143 -2.67 -11.17 21.11
CA PRO A 143 -1.45 -10.39 21.33
C PRO A 143 -0.26 -11.23 21.79
N LYS A 144 -0.49 -12.24 22.63
CA LYS A 144 0.56 -13.17 23.07
C LYS A 144 0.99 -14.13 21.97
N LEU A 145 0.06 -14.58 21.13
CA LEU A 145 0.37 -15.45 19.98
C LEU A 145 1.19 -14.73 18.91
N LEU A 146 0.92 -13.45 18.67
CA LEU A 146 1.68 -12.65 17.71
C LEU A 146 3.12 -12.41 18.17
N GLY A 147 3.36 -12.30 19.48
CA GLY A 147 4.68 -11.94 20.00
C GLY A 147 5.16 -10.63 19.39
N ASP A 148 6.29 -10.67 18.69
CA ASP A 148 6.92 -9.51 18.06
C ASP A 148 6.28 -9.10 16.72
N TRP A 149 5.41 -9.94 16.13
CA TRP A 149 4.80 -9.61 14.84
C TRP A 149 3.80 -8.46 14.97
N PRO A 150 3.86 -7.46 14.07
CA PRO A 150 3.03 -6.26 14.19
C PRO A 150 1.55 -6.50 13.91
N ASN A 151 1.21 -7.60 13.22
CA ASN A 151 -0.17 -7.92 12.86
C ASN A 151 -0.35 -9.41 12.50
N THR A 152 -1.61 -9.85 12.49
CA THR A 152 -2.00 -11.23 12.15
C THR A 152 -1.64 -11.62 10.71
N TYR A 153 -1.62 -10.67 9.77
CA TYR A 153 -1.29 -10.94 8.37
C TYR A 153 0.16 -11.40 8.20
N THR A 154 1.12 -10.63 8.69
CA THR A 154 2.55 -10.95 8.60
C THR A 154 2.88 -12.25 9.32
N TYR A 155 2.32 -12.45 10.51
CA TYR A 155 2.52 -13.67 11.28
C TYR A 155 1.97 -14.92 10.56
N THR A 156 0.73 -14.85 10.07
CA THR A 156 0.12 -15.98 9.36
C THR A 156 0.80 -16.29 8.03
N LYS A 157 1.41 -15.29 7.37
CA LYS A 157 2.28 -15.53 6.20
C LYS A 157 3.55 -16.28 6.56
N ALA A 158 4.22 -15.94 7.66
CA ALA A 158 5.36 -16.73 8.14
C ALA A 158 4.96 -18.19 8.45
N LEU A 159 3.80 -18.39 9.10
CA LEU A 159 3.27 -19.73 9.36
C LEU A 159 3.02 -20.51 8.06
N SER A 160 2.48 -19.86 7.02
CA SER A 160 2.26 -20.49 5.70
C SER A 160 3.55 -20.95 5.05
N GLU A 161 4.61 -20.13 5.08
CA GLU A 161 5.90 -20.50 4.49
C GLU A 161 6.51 -21.73 5.18
N TYR A 162 6.48 -21.75 6.51
CA TYR A 162 6.97 -22.88 7.28
C TYR A 162 6.13 -24.15 7.05
N LEU A 163 4.80 -24.01 6.99
CA LEU A 163 3.91 -25.13 6.68
C LEU A 163 4.24 -25.74 5.31
N ILE A 164 4.48 -24.92 4.29
CA ILE A 164 4.90 -25.40 2.96
C ILE A 164 6.22 -26.17 3.08
N GLN A 165 7.19 -25.68 3.86
CA GLN A 165 8.46 -26.39 4.04
C GLN A 165 8.26 -27.79 4.63
N GLN A 166 7.37 -27.92 5.61
CA GLN A 166 7.06 -29.20 6.26
C GLN A 166 6.27 -30.14 5.35
N GLU A 167 5.36 -29.59 4.55
CA GLU A 167 4.36 -30.38 3.83
C GLU A 167 4.58 -30.43 2.31
N LYS A 168 5.65 -29.85 1.76
CA LYS A 168 5.88 -29.83 0.30
C LYS A 168 5.90 -31.20 -0.36
N GLY A 169 6.34 -32.25 0.34
CA GLY A 169 6.55 -33.58 -0.25
C GLY A 169 7.44 -33.51 -1.49
N ASN A 170 6.95 -34.08 -2.61
CA ASN A 170 7.65 -34.10 -3.90
C ASN A 170 7.25 -32.94 -4.84
N LEU A 171 6.49 -31.96 -4.36
CA LEU A 171 6.08 -30.81 -5.17
C LEU A 171 7.28 -29.90 -5.45
N ASN A 172 7.39 -29.42 -6.69
CA ASN A 172 8.33 -28.36 -7.04
C ASN A 172 7.73 -27.02 -6.64
N ILE A 173 8.26 -26.41 -5.59
CA ILE A 173 7.68 -25.19 -5.01
C ILE A 173 8.70 -24.06 -5.03
N ALA A 174 8.23 -22.84 -5.28
CA ALA A 174 8.95 -21.61 -4.96
C ALA A 174 8.06 -20.61 -4.22
N ILE A 175 8.69 -19.73 -3.42
CA ILE A 175 8.01 -18.70 -2.63
C ILE A 175 8.43 -17.32 -3.15
N ILE A 176 7.46 -16.46 -3.47
CA ILE A 176 7.70 -15.07 -3.82
C ILE A 176 7.22 -14.18 -2.67
N ARG A 177 8.10 -13.29 -2.21
CA ARG A 177 7.87 -12.35 -1.11
C ARG A 177 7.85 -10.91 -1.63
N PRO A 178 6.72 -10.42 -2.18
CA PRO A 178 6.58 -9.01 -2.55
C PRO A 178 6.57 -8.10 -1.32
N SER A 179 7.22 -6.94 -1.46
CA SER A 179 7.08 -5.79 -0.56
C SER A 179 5.73 -5.08 -0.78
N ILE A 180 5.61 -3.78 -0.47
CA ILE A 180 4.35 -3.05 -0.63
C ILE A 180 4.04 -2.94 -2.13
N VAL A 181 3.01 -3.63 -2.59
CA VAL A 181 2.63 -3.60 -4.01
C VAL A 181 1.94 -2.28 -4.34
N GLY A 182 2.51 -1.54 -5.31
CA GLY A 182 1.97 -0.29 -5.83
C GLY A 182 1.27 -0.44 -7.19
N ALA A 183 1.04 0.68 -7.86
CA ALA A 183 0.52 0.68 -9.23
C ALA A 183 1.50 0.03 -10.21
N SER A 184 1.03 -0.31 -11.40
CA SER A 184 1.91 -0.82 -12.46
C SER A 184 2.92 0.22 -12.93
N TRP A 185 4.11 -0.26 -13.29
CA TRP A 185 5.15 0.54 -13.90
C TRP A 185 5.00 0.59 -15.43
N HIS A 186 4.79 -0.57 -16.05
CA HIS A 186 4.63 -0.73 -17.50
C HIS A 186 3.31 -1.41 -17.89
N GLU A 187 2.96 -2.53 -17.27
CA GLU A 187 1.82 -3.36 -17.72
C GLU A 187 0.64 -3.38 -16.73
N PRO A 188 -0.62 -3.27 -17.19
CA PRO A 188 -1.07 -3.14 -18.59
C PRO A 188 -0.78 -1.77 -19.22
N PHE A 189 -0.58 -0.74 -18.39
CA PHE A 189 -0.10 0.58 -18.78
C PHE A 189 0.35 1.33 -17.51
N PRO A 190 1.29 2.29 -17.59
CA PRO A 190 1.81 2.98 -16.41
C PRO A 190 0.74 3.59 -15.51
N GLY A 191 0.87 3.36 -14.20
CA GLY A 191 -0.04 3.88 -13.18
C GLY A 191 -1.38 3.14 -13.07
N TRP A 192 -1.59 2.04 -13.80
CA TRP A 192 -2.81 1.24 -13.60
C TRP A 192 -2.92 0.74 -12.16
N ILE A 193 -4.11 0.94 -11.58
CA ILE A 193 -4.48 0.49 -10.25
C ILE A 193 -6.01 0.37 -10.13
N ASP A 194 -6.48 -0.60 -9.35
CA ASP A 194 -7.90 -0.94 -9.21
C ASP A 194 -8.42 -0.86 -7.76
N SER A 195 -7.54 -0.61 -6.80
CA SER A 195 -7.87 -0.65 -5.37
C SER A 195 -7.32 0.53 -4.57
N PHE A 196 -8.12 0.98 -3.58
CA PHE A 196 -7.72 1.96 -2.57
C PHE A 196 -6.90 1.35 -1.42
N ASN A 197 -6.60 0.05 -1.45
CA ASN A 197 -5.88 -0.63 -0.39
C ASN A 197 -4.44 -0.11 -0.26
N GLY A 198 -3.90 -0.12 0.96
CA GLY A 198 -2.50 0.25 1.22
C GLY A 198 -2.19 1.73 0.90
N THR A 199 -1.14 1.94 0.10
CA THR A 199 -0.58 3.27 -0.21
C THR A 199 -1.51 4.11 -1.09
N SER A 200 -2.30 3.51 -1.98
CA SER A 200 -3.20 4.23 -2.90
C SER A 200 -4.24 5.08 -2.16
N GLY A 201 -4.86 4.52 -1.12
CA GLY A 201 -5.83 5.23 -0.29
C GLY A 201 -5.20 6.41 0.46
N ILE A 202 -3.95 6.27 0.90
CA ILE A 202 -3.18 7.34 1.55
C ILE A 202 -2.86 8.44 0.55
N PHE A 203 -2.42 8.10 -0.67
CA PHE A 203 -2.12 9.07 -1.72
C PHE A 203 -3.36 9.88 -2.09
N VAL A 204 -4.51 9.21 -2.28
CA VAL A 204 -5.78 9.91 -2.54
C VAL A 204 -6.18 10.80 -1.37
N ALA A 205 -6.04 10.34 -0.12
CA ALA A 205 -6.38 11.14 1.05
C ALA A 205 -5.46 12.38 1.17
N ALA A 206 -4.17 12.25 0.84
CA ALA A 206 -3.21 13.35 0.77
C ALA A 206 -3.57 14.34 -0.35
N GLY A 207 -3.86 13.83 -1.56
CA GLY A 207 -4.26 14.62 -2.72
C GLY A 207 -5.58 15.37 -2.54
N LYS A 208 -6.55 14.80 -1.81
CA LYS A 208 -7.80 15.50 -1.45
C LYS A 208 -7.60 16.48 -0.28
N GLY A 209 -6.41 16.56 0.33
CA GLY A 209 -6.13 17.40 1.50
C GLY A 209 -6.86 16.96 2.77
N ILE A 210 -7.32 15.72 2.81
CA ILE A 210 -7.95 15.10 3.99
C ILE A 210 -6.85 14.70 4.97
N LEU A 211 -5.82 14.03 4.47
CA LEU A 211 -4.63 13.67 5.22
C LEU A 211 -3.67 14.86 5.35
N ARG A 212 -3.13 15.05 6.56
CA ARG A 212 -2.29 16.19 6.95
C ARG A 212 -1.02 15.76 7.67
N THR A 213 -1.07 14.66 8.41
CA THR A 213 0.06 14.12 9.18
C THR A 213 0.01 12.61 9.19
N VAL A 214 1.17 11.96 9.14
CA VAL A 214 1.36 10.51 9.31
C VAL A 214 2.61 10.28 10.15
N ILE A 215 2.61 9.28 11.03
CA ILE A 215 3.84 8.83 11.68
C ILE A 215 4.66 8.02 10.68
N ALA A 216 5.85 8.50 10.38
CA ALA A 216 6.83 7.80 9.57
C ALA A 216 8.23 8.30 9.91
N ASN A 217 9.24 7.47 9.65
CA ASN A 217 10.63 7.90 9.65
C ASN A 217 10.99 8.30 8.21
N ASN A 218 11.34 9.57 8.01
CA ASN A 218 11.65 10.10 6.68
C ASN A 218 12.92 9.49 6.07
N GLU A 219 13.82 8.98 6.93
CA GLU A 219 15.06 8.30 6.54
C GLU A 219 14.88 6.77 6.42
N ALA A 220 13.69 6.25 6.74
CA ALA A 220 13.41 4.85 6.52
C ALA A 220 13.08 4.59 5.04
N VAL A 221 13.57 3.45 4.55
CA VAL A 221 13.27 2.92 3.23
C VAL A 221 11.78 2.58 3.13
N ALA A 222 11.15 3.08 2.07
CA ALA A 222 9.79 2.79 1.65
C ALA A 222 9.81 1.65 0.62
N ASP A 223 9.94 0.42 1.10
CA ASP A 223 9.98 -0.79 0.27
C ASP A 223 8.66 -1.01 -0.47
N MET A 224 8.63 -0.52 -1.71
CA MET A 224 7.52 -0.61 -2.63
C MET A 224 7.95 -1.29 -3.92
N ILE A 225 7.06 -2.09 -4.49
CA ILE A 225 7.28 -2.82 -5.73
C ILE A 225 6.09 -2.61 -6.69
N PRO A 226 6.32 -2.31 -7.97
CA PRO A 226 5.24 -2.28 -8.96
C PRO A 226 4.56 -3.65 -9.09
N VAL A 227 3.24 -3.66 -9.31
CA VAL A 227 2.47 -4.91 -9.41
C VAL A 227 2.92 -5.80 -10.56
N ASP A 228 3.25 -5.21 -11.70
CA ASP A 228 3.74 -5.90 -12.89
C ASP A 228 5.14 -6.48 -12.69
N VAL A 229 6.02 -5.79 -11.95
CA VAL A 229 7.33 -6.36 -11.56
C VAL A 229 7.15 -7.61 -10.70
N ALA A 230 6.24 -7.57 -9.71
CA ALA A 230 5.96 -8.73 -8.86
C ALA A 230 5.37 -9.90 -9.68
N ILE A 231 4.49 -9.60 -10.64
CA ILE A 231 3.92 -10.60 -11.56
C ILE A 231 5.00 -11.20 -12.46
N ASN A 232 5.83 -10.38 -13.09
CA ASN A 232 6.91 -10.81 -13.98
C ASN A 232 7.90 -11.72 -13.27
N LEU A 233 8.33 -11.35 -12.06
CA LEU A 233 9.16 -12.21 -11.23
C LEU A 233 8.46 -13.54 -10.93
N THR A 234 7.17 -13.52 -10.59
CA THR A 234 6.42 -14.73 -10.28
C THR A 234 6.34 -15.67 -11.49
N LEU A 235 6.13 -15.13 -12.69
CA LEU A 235 6.12 -15.90 -13.94
C LEU A 235 7.50 -16.50 -14.24
N ALA A 236 8.55 -15.70 -14.12
CA ALA A 236 9.92 -16.16 -14.34
C ALA A 236 10.35 -17.23 -13.32
N ALA A 237 10.04 -17.03 -12.04
CA ALA A 237 10.31 -18.00 -10.99
C ALA A 237 9.50 -19.29 -11.20
N GLY A 238 8.27 -19.17 -11.69
CA GLY A 238 7.41 -20.28 -12.08
C GLY A 238 8.03 -21.15 -13.16
N TRP A 239 8.44 -20.53 -14.26
CA TRP A 239 9.17 -21.20 -15.32
C TRP A 239 10.45 -21.87 -14.82
N TYR A 240 11.27 -21.13 -14.06
CA TYR A 240 12.55 -21.65 -13.58
C TYR A 240 12.35 -22.87 -12.69
N THR A 241 11.39 -22.80 -11.77
CA THR A 241 11.03 -23.89 -10.85
C THR A 241 10.54 -25.12 -11.62
N ALA A 242 9.72 -24.93 -12.64
CA ALA A 242 9.18 -26.03 -13.45
C ALA A 242 10.25 -26.71 -14.31
N VAL A 243 11.12 -25.93 -14.97
CA VAL A 243 12.13 -26.44 -15.90
C VAL A 243 13.35 -27.02 -15.18
N HIS A 244 13.86 -26.32 -14.17
CA HIS A 244 15.13 -26.66 -13.52
C HIS A 244 14.94 -27.55 -12.28
N ARG A 245 13.71 -27.63 -11.74
CA ARG A 245 13.35 -28.45 -10.57
C ARG A 245 14.41 -28.40 -9.46
N PRO A 246 14.70 -27.21 -8.90
CA PRO A 246 15.77 -27.04 -7.93
C PRO A 246 15.57 -27.94 -6.71
N LYS A 247 16.67 -28.55 -6.22
CA LYS A 247 16.62 -29.47 -5.06
C LYS A 247 16.09 -28.79 -3.80
N ASN A 248 16.50 -27.55 -3.59
CA ASN A 248 16.05 -26.71 -2.49
C ASN A 248 14.93 -25.78 -2.98
N MET A 249 13.93 -25.57 -2.13
CA MET A 249 12.85 -24.63 -2.40
C MET A 249 13.43 -23.21 -2.42
N LEU A 250 13.27 -22.51 -3.53
CA LEU A 250 13.76 -21.15 -3.68
C LEU A 250 12.76 -20.14 -3.13
N VAL A 251 13.29 -19.15 -2.43
CA VAL A 251 12.54 -17.99 -1.93
C VAL A 251 13.07 -16.75 -2.63
N TYR A 252 12.18 -15.88 -3.11
CA TYR A 252 12.55 -14.67 -3.81
C TYR A 252 12.02 -13.45 -3.06
N ASN A 253 12.92 -12.61 -2.54
CA ASN A 253 12.54 -11.35 -1.90
C ASN A 253 12.32 -10.27 -2.97
N CYS A 254 11.07 -10.08 -3.38
CA CYS A 254 10.67 -9.11 -4.40
C CYS A 254 10.55 -7.70 -3.79
N THR A 255 11.71 -7.07 -3.61
CA THR A 255 11.90 -5.83 -2.87
C THR A 255 12.76 -4.84 -3.66
N THR A 256 12.74 -3.57 -3.26
CA THR A 256 13.53 -2.51 -3.90
C THR A 256 14.61 -1.96 -2.99
N GLY A 257 14.46 -2.03 -1.66
CA GLY A 257 15.31 -1.36 -0.69
C GLY A 257 16.81 -1.65 -0.80
N GLY A 258 17.19 -2.91 -1.04
CA GLY A 258 18.60 -3.30 -1.19
C GLY A 258 19.21 -3.00 -2.56
N ILE A 259 18.40 -2.64 -3.56
CA ILE A 259 18.83 -2.56 -4.98
C ILE A 259 18.69 -1.12 -5.52
N ASN A 260 17.55 -0.49 -5.26
CA ASN A 260 17.18 0.85 -5.70
C ASN A 260 16.38 1.54 -4.58
N PRO A 261 17.07 1.98 -3.50
CA PRO A 261 16.41 2.49 -2.30
C PRO A 261 15.57 3.74 -2.58
N PHE A 262 14.43 3.84 -1.89
CA PHE A 262 13.50 4.95 -1.93
C PHE A 262 13.04 5.28 -0.54
N PHE A 263 13.08 6.54 -0.12
CA PHE A 263 12.80 6.91 1.26
C PHE A 263 11.39 7.50 1.43
N TRP A 264 10.80 7.31 2.62
CA TRP A 264 9.47 7.87 2.92
C TRP A 264 9.43 9.40 2.77
N GLY A 265 10.52 10.10 3.11
CA GLY A 265 10.62 11.55 2.91
C GLY A 265 10.52 11.96 1.44
N GLU A 266 11.12 11.20 0.52
CA GLU A 266 11.03 11.43 -0.93
C GLU A 266 9.61 11.13 -1.44
N MET A 267 8.98 10.07 -0.92
CA MET A 267 7.59 9.74 -1.24
C MET A 267 6.64 10.90 -0.90
N GLU A 268 6.79 11.53 0.28
CA GLU A 268 6.01 12.73 0.62
C GLU A 268 6.19 13.82 -0.45
N GLN A 269 7.44 14.12 -0.79
CA GLN A 269 7.76 15.20 -1.73
C GLN A 269 7.16 14.94 -3.12
N TYR A 270 7.33 13.73 -3.67
CA TYR A 270 6.83 13.38 -4.99
C TYR A 270 5.30 13.34 -5.04
N VAL A 271 4.64 12.76 -4.02
CA VAL A 271 3.17 12.70 -3.97
C VAL A 271 2.57 14.10 -3.83
N ILE A 272 3.07 14.91 -2.88
CA ILE A 272 2.53 16.25 -2.64
C ILE A 272 2.82 17.20 -3.79
N SER A 273 4.01 17.14 -4.40
CA SER A 273 4.32 17.97 -5.57
C SER A 273 3.45 17.57 -6.76
N THR A 274 3.25 16.27 -7.01
CA THR A 274 2.39 15.78 -8.09
C THR A 274 0.96 16.26 -7.91
N PHE A 275 0.34 16.11 -6.74
CA PHE A 275 -1.03 16.58 -6.54
C PHE A 275 -1.18 18.10 -6.47
N LYS A 276 -0.10 18.85 -6.26
CA LYS A 276 -0.11 20.32 -6.45
C LYS A 276 -0.10 20.70 -7.93
N ARG A 277 0.64 19.96 -8.77
CA ARG A 277 0.69 20.16 -10.23
C ARG A 277 -0.54 19.63 -10.96
N ASN A 278 -1.01 18.46 -10.53
CA ASN A 278 -2.11 17.67 -11.12
C ASN A 278 -3.17 17.38 -10.03
N PRO A 279 -3.93 18.40 -9.60
CA PRO A 279 -4.84 18.26 -8.47
C PRO A 279 -6.03 17.35 -8.76
N LEU A 280 -6.45 16.66 -7.70
CA LEU A 280 -7.70 15.93 -7.66
C LEU A 280 -8.89 16.89 -7.62
N GLU A 281 -9.99 16.50 -8.26
CA GLU A 281 -11.22 17.27 -8.26
C GLU A 281 -11.82 17.31 -6.85
N GLN A 282 -12.61 18.34 -6.55
CA GLN A 282 -13.33 18.45 -5.27
C GLN A 282 -12.46 18.21 -4.02
N ALA A 283 -11.17 18.59 -4.08
CA ALA A 283 -10.29 18.49 -2.93
C ALA A 283 -10.90 19.23 -1.73
N PHE A 284 -10.83 18.63 -0.54
CA PHE A 284 -11.34 19.23 0.69
C PHE A 284 -10.46 20.40 1.12
N ARG A 285 -9.14 20.24 0.98
CA ARG A 285 -8.13 21.27 1.25
C ARG A 285 -7.00 21.17 0.24
N THR A 286 -6.12 22.16 0.25
CA THR A 286 -4.88 22.09 -0.52
C THR A 286 -4.01 20.90 -0.06
N PRO A 287 -3.46 20.09 -0.99
CA PRO A 287 -2.58 18.97 -0.66
C PRO A 287 -1.34 19.46 0.10
N ASN A 288 -1.17 18.99 1.33
CA ASN A 288 -0.04 19.34 2.19
C ASN A 288 -0.03 18.41 3.42
N ALA A 289 0.14 17.11 3.16
CA ALA A 289 0.41 16.12 4.19
C ALA A 289 1.90 16.12 4.52
N HIS A 290 2.24 15.86 5.78
CA HIS A 290 3.61 15.76 6.25
C HIS A 290 3.85 14.45 7.00
N LEU A 291 5.02 13.88 6.82
CA LEU A 291 5.52 12.75 7.56
C LEU A 291 6.33 13.26 8.76
N THR A 292 6.12 12.64 9.92
CA THR A 292 6.84 13.01 11.15
C THR A 292 7.14 11.80 12.00
N SER A 293 8.33 11.77 12.60
CA SER A 293 8.71 10.77 13.60
C SER A 293 8.21 11.13 15.01
N ASN A 294 7.79 12.38 15.23
CA ASN A 294 7.40 12.86 16.55
C ASN A 294 5.91 12.58 16.84
N TYR A 295 5.67 11.66 17.78
CA TYR A 295 4.32 11.26 18.19
C TYR A 295 3.47 12.44 18.69
N LEU A 296 4.02 13.33 19.51
CA LEU A 296 3.27 14.46 20.09
C LEU A 296 2.85 15.46 19.01
N ILE A 297 3.76 15.80 18.10
CA ILE A 297 3.46 16.67 16.95
C ILE A 297 2.38 16.03 16.08
N ASN A 298 2.48 14.72 15.84
CA ASN A 298 1.46 14.00 15.09
C ASN A 298 0.09 14.02 15.78
N GLN A 299 0.02 13.80 17.10
CA GLN A 299 -1.25 13.85 17.84
C GLN A 299 -1.89 15.24 17.84
N TYR A 300 -1.06 16.28 17.96
CA TYR A 300 -1.50 17.66 17.81
C TYR A 300 -2.15 17.89 16.43
N TRP A 301 -1.46 17.52 15.35
CA TRP A 301 -1.97 17.69 13.99
C TRP A 301 -3.16 16.78 13.68
N ILE A 302 -3.23 15.58 14.24
CA ILE A 302 -4.42 14.74 14.16
C ILE A 302 -5.62 15.46 14.78
N THR A 303 -5.45 16.04 15.96
CA THR A 303 -6.56 16.70 16.67
C THR A 303 -7.01 17.95 15.94
N VAL A 304 -6.07 18.85 15.62
CA VAL A 304 -6.36 20.16 15.03
C VAL A 304 -6.70 20.07 13.54
N SER A 305 -6.03 19.19 12.78
CA SER A 305 -6.12 19.16 11.33
C SER A 305 -6.87 17.96 10.75
N HIS A 306 -7.14 16.90 11.52
CA HIS A 306 -8.06 15.83 11.09
C HIS A 306 -9.40 15.88 11.83
N LYS A 307 -9.41 15.76 13.16
CA LYS A 307 -10.63 15.57 13.96
C LYS A 307 -11.47 16.84 14.06
N ALA A 308 -10.89 17.98 14.44
CA ALA A 308 -11.66 19.21 14.62
C ALA A 308 -12.40 19.67 13.34
N PRO A 309 -11.77 19.72 12.14
CA PRO A 309 -12.47 20.07 10.90
C PRO A 309 -13.55 19.05 10.53
N ALA A 310 -13.33 17.77 10.83
CA ALA A 310 -14.30 16.72 10.55
C ALA A 310 -15.55 16.83 11.44
N ILE A 311 -15.38 17.15 12.73
CA ILE A 311 -16.49 17.39 13.65
C ILE A 311 -17.29 18.62 13.20
N LEU A 312 -16.62 19.72 12.86
CA LEU A 312 -17.28 20.95 12.38
C LEU A 312 -18.06 20.69 11.08
N TYR A 313 -17.46 19.94 10.14
CA TYR A 313 -18.13 19.58 8.90
C TYR A 313 -19.36 18.68 9.14
N ASP A 314 -19.24 17.68 10.01
CA ASP A 314 -20.36 16.79 10.33
C ASP A 314 -21.46 17.50 11.11
N LEU A 315 -21.12 18.49 11.96
CA LEU A 315 -22.10 19.37 12.60
C LEU A 315 -22.85 20.21 11.56
N TYR A 316 -22.14 20.84 10.62
CA TYR A 316 -22.76 21.57 9.51
C TYR A 316 -23.69 20.69 8.68
N MET A 317 -23.28 19.45 8.39
CA MET A 317 -24.11 18.48 7.67
C MET A 317 -25.40 18.18 8.45
N ARG A 318 -25.32 17.96 9.77
CA ARG A 318 -26.50 17.75 10.62
C ARG A 318 -27.44 18.96 10.61
N LEU A 319 -26.89 20.17 10.76
CA LEU A 319 -27.66 21.42 10.75
C LEU A 319 -28.37 21.69 9.41
N THR A 320 -27.81 21.19 8.31
CA THR A 320 -28.41 21.27 6.96
C THR A 320 -29.27 20.06 6.59
N GLY A 321 -29.63 19.21 7.57
CA GLY A 321 -30.49 18.03 7.37
C GLY A 321 -29.81 16.86 6.63
N ARG A 322 -28.48 16.89 6.49
CA ARG A 322 -27.70 15.86 5.79
C ARG A 322 -27.00 14.90 6.76
N LYS A 323 -26.74 13.67 6.29
CA LYS A 323 -26.06 12.65 7.11
C LYS A 323 -24.57 12.98 7.30
N PRO A 324 -24.03 12.92 8.54
CA PRO A 324 -22.60 13.12 8.79
C PRO A 324 -21.76 11.99 8.17
N ARG A 325 -20.60 12.35 7.62
CA ARG A 325 -19.73 11.42 6.87
C ARG A 325 -18.23 11.62 7.11
N MET A 326 -17.78 12.81 7.50
CA MET A 326 -16.36 13.14 7.54
C MET A 326 -15.63 12.41 8.65
N MET A 327 -16.23 12.29 9.85
CA MET A 327 -15.63 11.51 10.93
C MET A 327 -15.48 10.04 10.58
N LYS A 328 -16.41 9.47 9.79
CA LYS A 328 -16.29 8.09 9.31
C LYS A 328 -15.08 7.92 8.39
N ILE A 329 -14.84 8.89 7.50
CA ILE A 329 -13.67 8.89 6.60
C ILE A 329 -12.37 9.02 7.40
N ILE A 330 -12.30 9.99 8.32
CA ILE A 330 -11.12 10.20 9.17
C ILE A 330 -10.82 8.98 10.04
N ASN A 331 -11.83 8.36 10.65
CA ASN A 331 -11.64 7.16 11.47
C ASN A 331 -11.11 5.98 10.64
N ARG A 332 -11.59 5.79 9.40
CA ARG A 332 -11.05 4.77 8.49
C ARG A 332 -9.59 5.06 8.12
N LEU A 333 -9.28 6.31 7.79
CA LEU A 333 -7.92 6.76 7.47
C LEU A 333 -6.97 6.52 8.66
N HIS A 334 -7.37 6.88 9.88
CA HIS A 334 -6.56 6.66 11.08
C HIS A 334 -6.30 5.18 11.35
N LYS A 335 -7.31 4.33 11.19
CA LYS A 335 -7.11 2.87 11.27
C LYS A 335 -6.05 2.41 10.28
N SER A 336 -6.15 2.80 9.00
CA SER A 336 -5.16 2.44 7.98
C SER A 336 -3.75 2.94 8.31
N MET A 337 -3.60 4.18 8.82
CA MET A 337 -2.28 4.70 9.22
C MET A 337 -1.67 3.94 10.39
N MET A 338 -2.46 3.58 11.40
CA MET A 338 -1.98 2.80 12.55
C MET A 338 -1.45 1.43 12.12
N LEU A 339 -2.11 0.78 11.17
CA LEU A 339 -1.71 -0.52 10.62
C LEU A 339 -0.39 -0.45 9.84
N LEU A 340 -0.10 0.70 9.23
CA LEU A 340 1.09 0.93 8.44
C LEU A 340 2.26 1.52 9.24
N GLN A 341 2.01 2.03 10.46
CA GLN A 341 3.01 2.72 11.28
C GLN A 341 4.26 1.87 11.53
N TYR A 342 4.12 0.57 11.75
CA TYR A 342 5.26 -0.33 11.95
C TYR A 342 6.18 -0.37 10.72
N PHE A 343 5.59 -0.32 9.52
CA PHE A 343 6.30 -0.34 8.24
C PHE A 343 6.83 1.02 7.82
N SER A 344 6.14 2.11 8.17
CA SER A 344 6.58 3.47 7.81
C SER A 344 7.67 4.03 8.74
N THR A 345 8.02 3.35 9.83
CA THR A 345 9.00 3.83 10.82
C THR A 345 10.29 3.02 10.83
N GLN A 346 10.39 1.98 10.00
CA GLN A 346 11.48 1.01 10.02
C GLN A 346 12.00 0.72 8.62
N SER A 347 13.20 0.17 8.57
CA SER A 347 13.83 -0.36 7.37
C SER A 347 14.32 -1.77 7.62
N TRP A 348 14.50 -2.49 6.51
CA TRP A 348 14.89 -3.88 6.44
C TRP A 348 15.95 -4.05 5.37
N ASP A 349 16.86 -4.98 5.62
CA ASP A 349 17.88 -5.38 4.67
C ASP A 349 17.46 -6.73 4.07
N TRP A 350 17.16 -6.72 2.77
CA TRP A 350 16.67 -7.89 2.04
C TRP A 350 17.79 -8.48 1.21
N SER A 351 18.06 -9.78 1.34
CA SER A 351 18.90 -10.47 0.34
C SER A 351 18.12 -10.58 -0.99
N SER A 352 18.81 -10.50 -2.12
CA SER A 352 18.19 -10.54 -3.46
C SER A 352 18.95 -11.46 -4.43
N ASP A 353 19.67 -12.45 -3.90
CA ASP A 353 20.58 -13.30 -4.66
C ASP A 353 19.83 -14.20 -5.64
N ASN A 354 18.71 -14.78 -5.22
CA ASN A 354 17.88 -15.62 -6.08
C ASN A 354 17.23 -14.81 -7.20
N MET A 355 16.86 -13.55 -6.96
CA MET A 355 16.40 -12.65 -8.04
C MET A 355 17.50 -12.39 -9.07
N ASN A 356 18.72 -12.09 -8.62
CA ASN A 356 19.87 -11.87 -9.49
C ASN A 356 20.21 -13.13 -10.30
N MET A 357 20.22 -14.29 -9.64
CA MET A 357 20.43 -15.58 -10.27
C MET A 357 19.35 -15.91 -11.31
N LEU A 358 18.07 -15.69 -10.98
CA LEU A 358 16.99 -15.94 -11.94
C LEU A 358 17.12 -15.04 -13.17
N MET A 359 17.46 -13.77 -12.97
CA MET A 359 17.67 -12.85 -14.08
C MET A 359 18.85 -13.26 -14.98
N SER A 360 19.90 -13.88 -14.45
CA SER A 360 21.01 -14.37 -15.29
C SER A 360 20.64 -15.56 -16.18
N HIS A 361 19.58 -16.30 -15.85
CA HIS A 361 19.09 -17.44 -16.64
C HIS A 361 18.12 -17.04 -17.76
N LEU A 362 17.63 -15.80 -17.76
CA LEU A 362 16.75 -15.31 -18.82
C LEU A 362 17.56 -14.87 -20.04
N ASN A 363 17.09 -15.26 -21.22
CA ASN A 363 17.59 -14.72 -22.48
C ASN A 363 17.16 -13.25 -22.65
N THR A 364 17.74 -12.56 -23.63
CA THR A 364 17.50 -11.12 -23.85
C THR A 364 16.03 -10.76 -24.12
N GLU A 365 15.30 -11.62 -24.82
CA GLU A 365 13.88 -11.36 -25.14
C GLU A 365 12.99 -11.59 -23.92
N ASP A 366 13.21 -12.66 -23.16
CA ASP A 366 12.50 -12.94 -21.92
C ASP A 366 12.79 -11.88 -20.84
N LYS A 367 14.01 -11.32 -20.80
CA LYS A 367 14.34 -10.17 -19.91
C LYS A 367 13.52 -8.93 -20.22
N LYS A 368 13.26 -8.65 -21.50
CA LYS A 368 12.41 -7.52 -21.90
C LYS A 368 10.95 -7.82 -21.60
N LEU A 369 10.50 -9.05 -21.88
CA LEU A 369 9.10 -9.44 -21.77
C LEU A 369 8.64 -9.59 -20.31
N TYR A 370 9.50 -10.15 -19.47
CA TYR A 370 9.27 -10.39 -18.04
C TYR A 370 10.23 -9.56 -17.21
N ASN A 371 10.29 -8.25 -17.47
CA ASN A 371 11.20 -7.37 -16.76
C ASN A 371 10.81 -7.26 -15.27
N PHE A 372 11.75 -7.63 -14.40
CA PHE A 372 11.67 -7.40 -12.96
C PHE A 372 12.95 -6.75 -12.40
N ASP A 373 13.75 -6.10 -13.26
CA ASP A 373 14.95 -5.37 -12.86
C ASP A 373 14.61 -3.96 -12.37
N VAL A 374 14.45 -3.82 -11.05
CA VAL A 374 14.07 -2.56 -10.40
C VAL A 374 15.17 -1.48 -10.43
N ARG A 375 16.39 -1.81 -10.87
CA ARG A 375 17.47 -0.81 -11.05
C ARG A 375 17.13 0.24 -12.10
N GLN A 376 16.26 -0.11 -13.04
CA GLN A 376 15.82 0.74 -14.14
C GLN A 376 14.66 1.65 -13.74
N LEU A 377 14.09 1.48 -12.54
CA LEU A 377 12.92 2.22 -12.07
C LEU A 377 13.31 3.64 -11.62
N HIS A 378 12.74 4.65 -12.27
CA HIS A 378 12.85 6.05 -11.85
C HIS A 378 11.69 6.44 -10.93
N TRP A 379 12.00 6.65 -9.64
CA TRP A 379 10.98 6.86 -8.60
C TRP A 379 10.08 8.08 -8.83
N SER A 380 10.65 9.20 -9.30
CA SER A 380 9.88 10.42 -9.56
C SER A 380 8.78 10.20 -10.63
N GLU A 381 9.15 9.59 -11.75
CA GLU A 381 8.24 9.27 -12.86
C GLU A 381 7.21 8.20 -12.47
N TYR A 382 7.65 7.18 -11.73
CA TYR A 382 6.77 6.14 -11.23
C TYR A 382 5.71 6.68 -10.27
N ILE A 383 6.11 7.49 -9.27
CA ILE A 383 5.17 8.09 -8.32
C ILE A 383 4.23 9.08 -9.01
N GLU A 384 4.70 9.84 -9.99
CA GLU A 384 3.84 10.73 -10.78
C GLU A 384 2.79 9.92 -11.54
N SER A 385 3.21 8.88 -12.26
CA SER A 385 2.32 7.97 -13.00
C SER A 385 1.31 7.29 -12.06
N TYR A 386 1.75 6.87 -10.88
CA TYR A 386 0.88 6.31 -9.84
C TYR A 386 -0.16 7.34 -9.37
N CYS A 387 0.23 8.57 -9.05
CA CYS A 387 -0.72 9.61 -8.61
C CYS A 387 -1.75 9.95 -9.70
N LEU A 388 -1.31 10.03 -10.97
CA LEU A 388 -2.21 10.23 -12.11
C LEU A 388 -3.13 9.03 -12.34
N GLY A 389 -2.61 7.82 -12.16
CA GLY A 389 -3.38 6.58 -12.17
C GLY A 389 -4.46 6.55 -11.10
N ALA A 390 -4.15 6.97 -9.88
CA ALA A 390 -5.13 7.09 -8.79
C ALA A 390 -6.25 8.10 -9.13
N LYS A 391 -5.91 9.22 -9.79
CA LYS A 391 -6.91 10.18 -10.29
C LYS A 391 -7.82 9.53 -11.34
N LYS A 392 -7.24 8.86 -12.33
CA LYS A 392 -7.98 8.34 -13.49
C LYS A 392 -8.77 7.07 -13.16
N TYR A 393 -8.16 6.09 -12.50
CA TYR A 393 -8.71 4.74 -12.35
C TYR A 393 -9.43 4.50 -11.02
N LEU A 394 -8.99 5.13 -9.93
CA LEU A 394 -9.66 4.98 -8.62
C LEU A 394 -10.78 6.00 -8.44
N LEU A 395 -10.55 7.24 -8.86
CA LEU A 395 -11.50 8.33 -8.70
C LEU A 395 -12.37 8.57 -9.93
N ASN A 396 -12.07 7.91 -11.07
CA ASN A 396 -12.76 8.11 -12.35
C ASN A 396 -12.81 9.59 -12.76
N GLU A 397 -11.75 10.34 -12.47
CA GLU A 397 -11.64 11.75 -12.84
C GLU A 397 -10.91 11.92 -14.17
N ASP A 398 -11.39 12.85 -15.00
CA ASP A 398 -10.76 13.16 -16.29
C ASP A 398 -9.52 14.06 -16.08
N MET A 399 -8.49 13.82 -16.89
CA MET A 399 -7.32 14.69 -17.00
C MET A 399 -7.70 16.08 -17.54
N ALA A 400 -8.75 16.19 -18.36
CA ALA A 400 -9.31 17.46 -18.81
C ALA A 400 -9.84 18.34 -17.65
N GLY A 401 -10.17 17.74 -16.49
CA GLY A 401 -10.65 18.46 -15.30
C GLY A 401 -9.56 19.21 -14.52
N ILE A 402 -8.27 19.02 -14.85
CA ILE A 402 -7.14 19.61 -14.13
C ILE A 402 -7.20 21.15 -14.02
N PRO A 403 -7.51 21.92 -15.09
CA PRO A 403 -7.60 23.38 -14.98
C PRO A 403 -8.66 23.85 -13.98
N ALA A 404 -9.84 23.21 -13.97
CA ALA A 404 -10.91 23.50 -13.02
C ALA A 404 -10.50 23.13 -11.59
N ALA A 405 -9.87 21.96 -11.39
CA ALA A 405 -9.33 21.55 -10.10
C ALA A 405 -8.24 22.51 -9.58
N LYS A 406 -7.36 23.04 -10.46
CA LYS A 406 -6.40 24.10 -10.11
C LYS A 406 -7.09 25.39 -9.66
N GLN A 407 -8.18 25.79 -10.32
CA GLN A 407 -8.98 26.95 -9.89
C GLN A 407 -9.62 26.71 -8.51
N HIS A 408 -10.17 25.52 -8.28
CA HIS A 408 -10.69 25.12 -6.96
C HIS A 408 -9.62 25.20 -5.87
N LEU A 409 -8.41 24.67 -6.12
CA LEU A 409 -7.30 24.80 -5.17
C LEU A 409 -6.88 26.26 -4.91
N ARG A 410 -6.90 27.12 -5.93
CA ARG A 410 -6.64 28.56 -5.75
C ARG A 410 -7.70 29.21 -4.85
N LYS A 411 -8.99 28.87 -5.03
CA LYS A 411 -10.07 29.32 -4.15
C LYS A 411 -9.85 28.86 -2.71
N LEU A 412 -9.55 27.57 -2.49
CA LEU A 412 -9.26 27.03 -1.16
C LEU A 412 -8.04 27.69 -0.51
N ARG A 413 -7.00 27.98 -1.29
CA ARG A 413 -5.82 28.71 -0.81
C ARG A 413 -6.19 30.12 -0.35
N ASN A 414 -7.01 30.83 -1.13
CA ASN A 414 -7.46 32.18 -0.78
C ASN A 414 -8.35 32.16 0.46
N ILE A 415 -9.26 31.18 0.59
CA ILE A 415 -10.07 30.97 1.79
C ILE A 415 -9.17 30.77 3.01
N ARG A 416 -8.15 29.92 2.90
CA ARG A 416 -7.19 29.68 3.99
C ARG A 416 -6.45 30.95 4.38
N TYR A 417 -5.96 31.73 3.40
CA TYR A 417 -5.27 32.99 3.69
C TYR A 417 -6.21 34.01 4.32
N ALA A 418 -7.43 34.18 3.82
CA ALA A 418 -8.42 35.05 4.42
C ALA A 418 -8.74 34.63 5.87
N PHE A 419 -8.96 33.34 6.11
CA PHE A 419 -9.21 32.81 7.45
C PHE A 419 -8.04 33.07 8.40
N ASN A 420 -6.81 32.75 7.99
CA ASN A 420 -5.62 32.95 8.81
C ASN A 420 -5.37 34.44 9.10
N THR A 421 -5.54 35.31 8.09
CA THR A 421 -5.40 36.77 8.26
C THR A 421 -6.45 37.30 9.23
N THR A 422 -7.72 36.90 9.09
CA THR A 422 -8.79 37.30 10.02
C THR A 422 -8.51 36.82 11.44
N LEU A 423 -8.09 35.55 11.61
CA LEU A 423 -7.74 35.01 12.91
C LEU A 423 -6.57 35.77 13.55
N LEU A 424 -5.53 36.08 12.77
CA LEU A 424 -4.38 36.86 13.21
C LEU A 424 -4.80 38.28 13.63
N VAL A 425 -5.68 38.94 12.87
CA VAL A 425 -6.22 40.26 13.22
C VAL A 425 -7.02 40.19 14.53
N ILE A 426 -7.86 39.17 14.73
CA ILE A 426 -8.63 38.99 15.97
C ILE A 426 -7.71 38.77 17.17
N ILE A 427 -6.74 37.86 17.05
CA ILE A 427 -5.75 37.59 18.11
C ILE A 427 -4.97 38.87 18.45
N TRP A 428 -4.49 39.59 17.43
CA TRP A 428 -3.76 40.84 17.60
C TRP A 428 -4.60 41.91 18.28
N ARG A 429 -5.88 42.06 17.91
CA ARG A 429 -6.83 42.98 18.56
C ARG A 429 -7.02 42.66 20.03
N ILE A 430 -7.21 41.39 20.38
CA ILE A 430 -7.34 40.95 21.77
C ILE A 430 -6.05 41.22 22.55
N PHE A 431 -4.89 40.92 21.96
CA PHE A 431 -3.60 41.12 22.58
C PHE A 431 -3.30 42.61 22.86
N ILE A 432 -3.55 43.50 21.90
CA ILE A 432 -3.46 44.96 22.08
C ILE A 432 -4.44 45.45 23.15
N ALA A 433 -5.68 44.95 23.16
CA ALA A 433 -6.66 45.37 24.16
C ALA A 433 -6.19 45.02 25.60
N ARG A 434 -5.46 43.91 25.76
CA ARG A 434 -5.04 43.39 27.07
C ARG A 434 -3.61 43.80 27.49
N SER A 435 -2.79 44.35 26.60
CA SER A 435 -1.38 44.69 26.88
C SER A 435 -1.03 46.13 26.50
N GLN A 436 -0.62 46.93 27.50
CA GLN A 436 -0.13 48.29 27.30
C GLN A 436 1.15 48.33 26.45
N MET A 437 2.06 47.37 26.67
CA MET A 437 3.29 47.25 25.87
C MET A 437 2.95 47.01 24.39
N ALA A 438 1.99 46.12 24.10
CA ALA A 438 1.55 45.85 22.74
C ALA A 438 0.90 47.08 22.08
N ARG A 439 0.09 47.85 22.82
CA ARG A 439 -0.44 49.16 22.35
C ARG A 439 0.69 50.10 21.96
N ASN A 440 1.67 50.28 22.85
CA ASN A 440 2.78 51.21 22.62
C ASN A 440 3.61 50.81 21.38
N ILE A 441 3.93 49.51 21.24
CA ILE A 441 4.60 48.97 20.05
C ILE A 441 3.77 49.21 18.80
N TRP A 442 2.46 48.95 18.84
CA TRP A 442 1.58 49.18 17.71
C TRP A 442 1.53 50.65 17.28
N TYR A 443 1.36 51.58 18.22
CA TYR A 443 1.40 53.02 17.93
C TYR A 443 2.74 53.46 17.35
N PHE A 444 3.84 52.93 17.87
CA PHE A 444 5.18 53.18 17.34
C PHE A 444 5.31 52.72 15.88
N VAL A 445 4.90 51.47 15.56
CA VAL A 445 4.95 50.93 14.20
C VAL A 445 4.07 51.72 13.24
N VAL A 446 2.82 52.04 13.64
CA VAL A 446 1.91 52.84 12.80
C VAL A 446 2.46 54.25 12.57
N SER A 447 3.06 54.87 13.60
CA SER A 447 3.72 56.18 13.47
C SER A 447 4.91 56.13 12.51
N LEU A 448 5.74 55.07 12.59
CA LEU A 448 6.87 54.85 11.69
C LEU A 448 6.39 54.70 10.23
N CYS A 449 5.37 53.87 9.99
CA CYS A 449 4.78 53.68 8.66
C CYS A 449 4.20 54.98 8.10
N TYR A 450 3.52 55.77 8.93
CA TYR A 450 2.98 57.07 8.54
C TYR A 450 4.09 58.06 8.17
N LYS A 451 5.17 58.13 8.96
CA LYS A 451 6.36 58.94 8.66
C LYS A 451 7.04 58.50 7.37
N PHE A 452 7.14 57.20 7.14
CA PHE A 452 7.72 56.64 5.91
C PHE A 452 6.86 56.98 4.68
N LEU A 453 5.54 56.77 4.75
CA LEU A 453 4.61 57.11 3.65
C LEU A 453 4.57 58.61 3.35
N SER A 454 4.60 59.46 4.40
CA SER A 454 4.66 60.92 4.22
C SER A 454 5.97 61.38 3.59
N TYR A 455 7.11 60.75 3.93
CA TYR A 455 8.39 60.99 3.27
C TYR A 455 8.35 60.65 1.77
N PHE A 456 7.79 59.49 1.39
CA PHE A 456 7.63 59.13 -0.03
C PHE A 456 6.68 60.07 -0.77
N ARG A 457 5.58 60.48 -0.13
CA ARG A 457 4.65 61.45 -0.71
C ARG A 457 5.33 62.79 -0.97
N ALA A 458 6.06 63.32 0.02
CA ALA A 458 6.84 64.56 -0.11
C ALA A 458 7.96 64.45 -1.16
N SER A 459 8.66 63.30 -1.24
CA SER A 459 9.70 63.06 -2.24
C SER A 459 9.15 62.88 -3.66
N SER A 460 7.92 62.36 -3.82
CA SER A 460 7.27 62.22 -5.12
C SER A 460 6.77 63.56 -5.68
N THR A 461 6.41 64.51 -4.81
CA THR A 461 6.01 65.87 -5.19
C THR A 461 7.19 66.79 -5.54
N LEU A 462 8.42 66.40 -5.22
CA LEU A 462 9.66 67.16 -5.54
C LEU A 462 10.29 66.75 -6.88
N ARG A 463 9.63 65.90 -7.68
CA ARG A 463 10.12 65.42 -9.01
C ARG A 463 9.41 66.06 -10.21
N HIS A 464 8.74 67.20 -10.04
CA HIS A 464 8.19 67.99 -11.14
C HIS A 464 8.81 69.38 -11.20
#